data_AF-A0A8J7QJG2-F1
#
_entry.id   AF-A0A8J7QJG2-F1
#
_cell.length_a   1.000
_cell.length_b   1.000
_cell.length_c   1.000
_cell.angle_alpha   90.00
_cell.angle_beta   90.00
_cell.angle_gamma   90.00
#
_symmetry.space_group_name_H-M   'P 1'
#
loop_
_entity.id
_entity.type
_entity.pdbx_description
1 polymer ?
#
loop_
_entity_poly.entity_id
_entity_poly.type
_entity_poly.pdbx_seq_one_letter_code
_entity_poly.pdbx_strand_id
1 'polypeptide(L)'
;LEWADVKGFAALAEMMASRRGIGDVLAEGVYRAAKKLGRIKRTNLLKYAVQEKGVAIGAHGIRSGKDFISENISYACSVQAGDHTSPASLPGGSEHGELSSIMPDSAVYCFFAAFGPSNKEILDFYGAVTGWKLTAREWFGEKALRILQLQRAMLLLGGPDAKWKPKLDDDNPPRFWKPLPSGPCKGKTLNRKRFERDRLEYYRAVGWDEGGVPKPETLCKLGLSGVEAKLREAGVIV
;
A
#
# COMPACT_ATOMS: atom_id res chain seq x y z
N LEU A 1 -5.72 -21.97 20.52
CA LEU A 1 -4.72 -22.23 19.48
C LEU A 1 -3.37 -21.74 19.99
N GLU A 2 -2.36 -22.59 19.88
CA GLU A 2 -0.97 -22.24 20.19
C GLU A 2 -0.17 -22.08 18.90
N TRP A 3 1.00 -21.44 18.98
CA TRP A 3 1.90 -21.40 17.83
C TRP A 3 2.36 -22.82 17.48
N ALA A 4 2.54 -23.10 16.19
CA ALA A 4 2.89 -24.41 15.64
C ALA A 4 1.83 -25.53 15.79
N ASP A 5 0.60 -25.20 16.20
CA ASP A 5 -0.53 -26.15 16.16
C ASP A 5 -1.07 -26.31 14.72
N VAL A 6 -0.53 -27.29 13.99
CA VAL A 6 -0.88 -27.56 12.58
C VAL A 6 -2.34 -27.99 12.42
N LYS A 7 -2.86 -28.84 13.34
CA LYS A 7 -4.24 -29.32 13.27
C LYS A 7 -5.23 -28.20 13.55
N GLY A 8 -4.95 -27.38 14.57
CA GLY A 8 -5.74 -26.20 14.88
C GLY A 8 -5.74 -25.18 13.75
N PHE A 9 -4.59 -24.95 13.09
CA PHE A 9 -4.50 -24.06 11.94
C PHE A 9 -5.39 -24.52 10.77
N ALA A 10 -5.33 -25.81 10.40
CA ALA A 10 -6.14 -26.38 9.33
C ALA A 10 -7.65 -26.29 9.64
N ALA A 11 -8.05 -26.68 10.86
CA ALA A 11 -9.43 -26.58 11.30
C ALA A 11 -9.94 -25.14 11.28
N LEU A 12 -9.12 -24.17 11.69
CA LEU A 12 -9.48 -22.75 11.67
C LEU A 12 -9.67 -22.23 10.24
N ALA A 13 -8.82 -22.64 9.30
CA ALA A 13 -8.95 -22.29 7.89
C ALA A 13 -10.26 -22.83 7.30
N GLU A 14 -10.64 -24.08 7.59
CA GLU A 14 -11.93 -24.64 7.19
C GLU A 14 -13.11 -23.88 7.81
N MET A 15 -13.01 -23.53 9.10
CA MET A 15 -14.03 -22.74 9.78
C MET A 15 -14.19 -21.36 9.16
N MET A 16 -13.11 -20.71 8.73
CA MET A 16 -13.15 -19.43 8.02
C MET A 16 -13.83 -19.58 6.66
N ALA A 17 -13.40 -20.57 5.86
CA ALA A 17 -13.98 -20.84 4.54
C ALA A 17 -15.49 -21.14 4.60
N SER A 18 -15.92 -21.87 5.64
CA SER A 18 -17.32 -22.24 5.88
C SER A 18 -18.10 -21.24 6.75
N ARG A 19 -17.47 -20.13 7.18
CA ARG A 19 -18.04 -19.14 8.11
C ARG A 19 -18.68 -19.75 9.36
N ARG A 20 -18.04 -20.76 9.96
CA ARG A 20 -18.54 -21.45 11.17
C ARG A 20 -17.90 -20.91 12.44
N GLY A 21 -18.71 -20.58 13.44
CA GLY A 21 -18.25 -20.15 14.76
C GLY A 21 -17.31 -18.94 14.68
N ILE A 22 -16.12 -19.04 15.29
CA ILE A 22 -15.11 -17.97 15.21
C ILE A 22 -14.61 -17.72 13.79
N GLY A 23 -14.75 -18.68 12.88
CA GLY A 23 -14.37 -18.56 11.48
C GLY A 23 -15.11 -17.43 10.76
N ASP A 24 -16.38 -17.17 11.08
CA ASP A 24 -17.13 -16.04 10.52
C ASP A 24 -16.49 -14.68 10.86
N VAL A 25 -15.96 -14.54 12.09
CA VAL A 25 -15.27 -13.33 12.51
C VAL A 25 -13.92 -13.16 11.81
N LEU A 26 -13.18 -14.26 11.67
CA LEU A 26 -11.83 -14.24 11.11
C LEU A 26 -11.83 -14.12 9.57
N ALA A 27 -12.89 -14.61 8.90
CA ALA A 27 -13.08 -14.49 7.46
C ALA A 27 -13.17 -13.03 6.97
N GLU A 28 -13.53 -12.09 7.85
CA GLU A 28 -13.59 -10.64 7.54
C GLU A 28 -12.20 -9.97 7.47
N GLY A 29 -11.12 -10.73 7.67
CA GLY A 29 -9.75 -10.26 7.63
C GLY A 29 -9.25 -9.67 8.94
N VAL A 30 -7.93 -9.54 9.05
CA VAL A 30 -7.23 -9.22 10.31
C VAL A 30 -7.70 -7.91 10.96
N TYR A 31 -7.97 -6.88 10.17
CA TYR A 31 -8.41 -5.57 10.67
C TYR A 31 -9.81 -5.61 11.28
N ARG A 32 -10.79 -6.18 10.57
CA ARG A 32 -12.17 -6.29 11.04
C ARG A 32 -12.30 -7.26 12.21
N ALA A 33 -11.61 -8.40 12.13
CA ALA A 33 -11.54 -9.35 13.22
C ALA A 33 -10.98 -8.71 14.50
N ALA A 34 -9.86 -7.98 14.40
CA ALA A 34 -9.26 -7.28 15.55
C ALA A 34 -10.20 -6.22 16.13
N LYS A 35 -10.93 -5.45 15.30
CA LYS A 35 -11.93 -4.48 15.79
C LYS A 35 -13.10 -5.17 16.50
N LYS A 36 -13.68 -6.22 15.89
CA LYS A 36 -14.83 -6.96 16.46
C LYS A 36 -14.44 -7.61 17.80
N LEU A 37 -13.35 -8.37 17.81
CA LEU A 37 -12.85 -9.02 19.01
C LEU A 37 -12.37 -8.02 20.08
N GLY A 38 -11.78 -6.89 19.66
CA GLY A 38 -11.35 -5.84 20.57
C GLY A 38 -12.50 -5.19 21.32
N ARG A 39 -13.64 -4.97 20.64
CA ARG A 39 -14.89 -4.51 21.28
C ARG A 39 -15.39 -5.53 22.31
N ILE A 40 -15.45 -6.80 21.93
CA ILE A 40 -15.90 -7.90 22.82
C ILE A 40 -15.01 -8.01 24.07
N LYS A 41 -13.68 -7.94 23.87
CA LYS A 41 -12.68 -8.05 24.95
C LYS A 41 -12.39 -6.74 25.67
N ARG A 42 -13.04 -5.63 25.27
CA ARG A 42 -12.79 -4.26 25.78
C ARG A 42 -11.30 -3.90 25.81
N THR A 43 -10.58 -4.28 24.76
CA THR A 43 -9.14 -4.03 24.63
C THR A 43 -8.76 -3.73 23.19
N ASN A 44 -7.72 -2.90 22.99
CA ASN A 44 -7.25 -2.60 21.65
C ASN A 44 -6.41 -3.78 21.10
N LEU A 45 -7.01 -4.57 20.22
CA LEU A 45 -6.34 -5.67 19.52
C LEU A 45 -5.66 -5.26 18.22
N LEU A 46 -5.88 -4.05 17.70
CA LEU A 46 -5.21 -3.57 16.48
C LEU A 46 -3.69 -3.50 16.63
N LYS A 47 -3.17 -3.38 17.86
CA LYS A 47 -1.73 -3.47 18.15
C LYS A 47 -1.09 -4.81 17.77
N TYR A 48 -1.89 -5.85 17.58
CA TYR A 48 -1.45 -7.17 17.12
C TYR A 48 -1.68 -7.40 15.62
N ALA A 49 -2.52 -6.59 14.97
CA ALA A 49 -2.79 -6.69 13.55
C ALA A 49 -1.62 -6.09 12.76
N VAL A 50 -0.92 -6.93 11.99
CA VAL A 50 0.12 -6.50 11.05
C VAL A 50 -0.55 -6.24 9.71
N GLN A 51 -1.03 -5.02 9.55
CA GLN A 51 -1.86 -4.60 8.43
C GLN A 51 -1.61 -3.14 8.11
N GLU A 52 -1.91 -2.78 6.87
CA GLU A 52 -1.98 -1.43 6.39
C GLU A 52 -3.35 -1.22 5.76
N LYS A 53 -4.07 -0.15 6.13
CA LYS A 53 -5.38 0.22 5.58
C LYS A 53 -6.35 -0.95 5.33
N GLY A 54 -6.43 -1.88 6.28
CA GLY A 54 -7.31 -3.05 6.27
C GLY A 54 -6.69 -4.33 5.68
N VAL A 55 -5.60 -4.22 4.92
CA VAL A 55 -4.93 -5.31 4.20
C VAL A 55 -3.78 -5.84 5.03
N ALA A 56 -3.73 -7.16 5.24
CA ALA A 56 -2.62 -7.80 5.94
C ALA A 56 -1.32 -7.65 5.14
N ILE A 57 -0.22 -7.30 5.81
CA ILE A 57 1.08 -7.18 5.13
C ILE A 57 1.59 -8.57 4.75
N GLY A 58 2.14 -8.68 3.52
CA GLY A 58 2.78 -9.89 3.01
C GLY A 58 4.03 -10.34 3.78
N ALA A 59 4.77 -11.30 3.23
CA ALA A 59 5.88 -11.98 3.92
C ALA A 59 7.18 -11.15 4.06
N HIS A 60 7.09 -9.82 4.03
CA HIS A 60 8.25 -8.92 4.10
C HIS A 60 8.09 -7.86 5.19
N GLY A 61 9.07 -7.77 6.09
CA GLY A 61 9.20 -6.63 6.99
C GLY A 61 9.87 -5.44 6.30
N ILE A 62 10.13 -4.37 7.04
CA ILE A 62 10.99 -3.24 6.62
C ILE A 62 12.04 -2.88 7.69
N ARG A 63 12.04 -3.61 8.82
CA ARG A 63 12.80 -3.25 10.03
C ARG A 63 14.30 -3.51 9.89
N SER A 64 14.70 -4.45 9.03
CA SER A 64 16.11 -4.85 8.94
C SER A 64 16.93 -3.90 8.06
N GLY A 65 16.24 -3.20 7.13
CA GLY A 65 16.85 -2.45 6.03
C GLY A 65 17.49 -3.36 4.96
N LYS A 66 17.26 -4.67 5.03
CA LYS A 66 17.70 -5.70 4.06
C LYS A 66 16.53 -6.53 3.54
N ASP A 67 15.32 -6.18 3.92
CA ASP A 67 14.10 -6.81 3.43
C ASP A 67 13.91 -6.47 1.94
N PHE A 68 13.16 -7.30 1.21
CA PHE A 68 12.84 -7.07 -0.21
C PHE A 68 12.30 -5.64 -0.43
N ILE A 69 11.39 -5.24 0.45
CA ILE A 69 10.94 -3.86 0.59
C ILE A 69 11.66 -3.24 1.78
N SER A 70 12.38 -2.15 1.58
CA SER A 70 13.25 -1.57 2.64
C SER A 70 13.06 -0.08 2.88
N GLU A 71 12.23 0.61 2.09
CA GLU A 71 11.92 2.01 2.35
C GLU A 71 10.94 2.12 3.53
N ASN A 72 11.14 3.13 4.37
CA ASN A 72 10.35 3.29 5.59
C ASN A 72 8.87 3.62 5.31
N ILE A 73 8.55 4.09 4.10
CA ILE A 73 7.21 4.54 3.72
C ILE A 73 6.44 3.51 2.89
N SER A 74 7.09 2.42 2.48
CA SER A 74 6.60 1.54 1.42
C SER A 74 5.18 1.05 1.61
N TYR A 75 4.85 0.50 2.78
CA TYR A 75 3.47 0.13 3.09
C TYR A 75 2.65 1.34 3.50
N ALA A 76 3.18 2.15 4.43
CA ALA A 76 2.49 3.29 5.01
C ALA A 76 1.87 4.24 3.97
N CYS A 77 2.56 4.53 2.88
CA CYS A 77 2.07 5.46 1.85
C CYS A 77 1.42 4.76 0.65
N SER A 78 1.50 3.43 0.54
CA SER A 78 0.99 2.71 -0.61
C SER A 78 -0.52 2.89 -0.75
N VAL A 79 -0.94 3.17 -1.98
CA VAL A 79 -2.36 3.18 -2.38
C VAL A 79 -2.96 1.78 -2.48
N GLN A 80 -2.11 0.73 -2.54
CA GLN A 80 -2.49 -0.68 -2.47
C GLN A 80 -2.35 -1.27 -1.05
N ALA A 81 -2.10 -0.42 -0.05
CA ALA A 81 -2.08 -0.77 1.36
C ALA A 81 -0.99 -1.79 1.73
N GLY A 82 -1.35 -2.99 2.18
CA GLY A 82 -0.41 -4.01 2.67
C GLY A 82 0.34 -4.78 1.58
N ASP A 83 0.22 -4.36 0.32
CA ASP A 83 0.87 -5.01 -0.81
C ASP A 83 2.39 -4.74 -0.85
N HIS A 84 3.14 -5.77 -1.25
CA HIS A 84 4.60 -5.74 -1.36
C HIS A 84 5.09 -5.75 -2.81
N THR A 85 4.19 -5.90 -3.79
CA THR A 85 4.55 -5.87 -5.21
C THR A 85 4.57 -4.46 -5.77
N SER A 86 3.77 -3.55 -5.20
CA SER A 86 3.62 -2.15 -5.61
C SER A 86 3.75 -1.16 -4.44
N PRO A 87 4.83 -1.25 -3.62
CA PRO A 87 5.01 -0.34 -2.50
C PRO A 87 5.18 1.12 -2.96
N ALA A 88 4.83 2.05 -2.07
CA ALA A 88 5.15 3.45 -2.26
C ALA A 88 6.67 3.65 -2.33
N SER A 89 7.10 4.40 -3.34
CA SER A 89 8.48 4.82 -3.52
C SER A 89 8.51 6.16 -4.24
N LEU A 90 9.64 6.87 -4.18
CA LEU A 90 9.78 8.10 -4.95
C LEU A 90 9.57 7.86 -6.45
N PRO A 91 8.88 8.77 -7.17
CA PRO A 91 8.77 8.73 -8.62
C PRO A 91 10.15 8.71 -9.27
N GLY A 92 10.32 7.89 -10.30
CA GLY A 92 11.62 7.74 -10.97
C GLY A 92 11.86 6.38 -11.62
N GLY A 93 10.89 5.47 -11.53
CA GLY A 93 10.99 4.14 -12.15
C GLY A 93 11.88 3.18 -11.37
N SER A 94 11.87 3.28 -10.04
CA SER A 94 12.45 2.23 -9.18
C SER A 94 11.84 0.88 -9.55
N GLU A 95 12.68 -0.16 -9.60
CA GLU A 95 12.26 -1.51 -10.02
C GLU A 95 11.04 -2.03 -9.26
N HIS A 96 10.92 -1.66 -7.98
CA HIS A 96 9.86 -2.09 -7.08
C HIS A 96 8.88 -0.98 -6.71
N GLY A 97 8.85 0.13 -7.45
CA GLY A 97 7.94 1.24 -7.15
C GLY A 97 6.53 1.03 -7.71
N GLU A 98 5.52 1.60 -7.05
CA GLU A 98 4.14 1.61 -7.52
C GLU A 98 4.00 2.13 -8.97
N LEU A 99 4.73 3.19 -9.36
CA LEU A 99 4.63 3.73 -10.74
C LEU A 99 5.21 2.78 -11.80
N SER A 100 6.20 1.96 -11.43
CA SER A 100 6.74 0.92 -12.30
C SER A 100 5.77 -0.26 -12.37
N SER A 101 5.19 -0.65 -11.23
CA SER A 101 4.27 -1.79 -11.09
C SER A 101 2.93 -1.57 -11.80
N ILE A 102 2.49 -0.31 -11.93
CA ILE A 102 1.29 0.04 -12.69
C ILE A 102 1.39 -0.41 -14.17
N MET A 103 2.60 -0.52 -14.75
CA MET A 103 2.77 -0.96 -16.14
C MET A 103 2.36 -2.43 -16.35
N PRO A 104 2.97 -3.43 -15.68
CA PRO A 104 2.53 -4.81 -15.77
C PRO A 104 1.06 -5.01 -15.38
N ASP A 105 0.55 -4.27 -14.39
CA ASP A 105 -0.86 -4.34 -14.01
C ASP A 105 -1.80 -3.82 -15.11
N SER A 106 -1.43 -2.73 -15.78
CA SER A 106 -2.27 -2.12 -16.83
C SER A 106 -2.15 -2.84 -18.17
N ALA A 107 -0.94 -3.31 -18.51
CA ALA A 107 -0.68 -4.07 -19.74
C ALA A 107 -1.00 -5.56 -19.58
N VAL A 108 -1.31 -6.00 -18.35
CA VAL A 108 -1.69 -7.36 -17.99
C VAL A 108 -0.62 -8.39 -18.41
N TYR A 109 0.59 -8.19 -17.92
CA TYR A 109 1.65 -9.19 -17.97
C TYR A 109 2.23 -9.42 -16.59
N CYS A 110 2.85 -10.59 -16.37
CA CYS A 110 3.38 -10.95 -15.06
C CYS A 110 4.47 -9.97 -14.62
N PHE A 111 4.37 -9.44 -13.40
CA PHE A 111 5.38 -8.54 -12.81
C PHE A 111 6.80 -9.12 -12.88
N PHE A 112 6.98 -10.44 -12.78
CA PHE A 112 8.31 -11.06 -12.89
C PHE A 112 8.94 -10.91 -14.28
N ALA A 113 8.15 -10.68 -15.33
CA ALA A 113 8.70 -10.36 -16.65
C ALA A 113 9.25 -8.92 -16.73
N ALA A 114 8.99 -8.07 -15.72
CA ALA A 114 9.62 -6.77 -15.58
C ALA A 114 10.99 -6.84 -14.86
N PHE A 115 11.39 -7.99 -14.31
CA PHE A 115 12.70 -8.18 -13.68
C PHE A 115 13.78 -8.40 -14.72
N GLY A 116 14.77 -7.51 -14.75
CA GLY A 116 15.89 -7.56 -15.70
C GLY A 116 15.78 -6.52 -16.82
N PRO A 117 14.68 -6.46 -17.60
CA PRO A 117 14.49 -5.41 -18.60
C PRO A 117 14.52 -4.02 -17.98
N SER A 118 15.19 -3.11 -18.66
CA SER A 118 15.11 -1.68 -18.38
C SER A 118 13.73 -1.13 -18.70
N ASN A 119 13.37 -0.01 -18.07
CA ASN A 119 12.16 0.75 -18.41
C ASN A 119 12.07 1.06 -19.91
N LYS A 120 13.20 1.28 -20.57
CA LYS A 120 13.23 1.52 -22.02
C LYS A 120 12.78 0.29 -22.80
N GLU A 121 13.31 -0.89 -22.48
CA GLU A 121 12.94 -2.13 -23.15
C GLU A 121 11.46 -2.47 -22.96
N ILE A 122 10.94 -2.29 -21.74
CA ILE A 122 9.51 -2.46 -21.46
C ILE A 122 8.64 -1.55 -22.35
N LEU A 123 9.04 -0.28 -22.50
CA LEU A 123 8.32 0.69 -23.34
C LEU A 123 8.49 0.42 -24.84
N ASP A 124 9.64 -0.11 -25.27
CA ASP A 124 9.86 -0.54 -26.65
C ASP A 124 8.95 -1.74 -26.98
N PHE A 125 8.81 -2.71 -26.06
CA PHE A 125 7.85 -3.81 -26.19
C PHE A 125 6.41 -3.30 -26.28
N TYR A 126 6.03 -2.36 -25.41
CA TYR A 126 4.72 -1.71 -25.47
C TYR A 126 4.48 -1.11 -26.86
N GLY A 127 5.45 -0.38 -27.41
CA GLY A 127 5.32 0.23 -28.74
C GLY A 127 5.29 -0.79 -29.88
N ALA A 128 6.06 -1.87 -29.79
CA ALA A 128 6.08 -2.94 -30.78
C ALA A 128 4.73 -3.69 -30.85
N VAL A 129 4.07 -3.89 -29.70
CA VAL A 129 2.79 -4.60 -29.62
C VAL A 129 1.61 -3.70 -29.97
N THR A 130 1.59 -2.47 -29.45
CA THR A 130 0.43 -1.57 -29.59
C THR A 130 0.49 -0.66 -30.80
N GLY A 131 1.68 -0.47 -31.38
CA GLY A 131 1.95 0.54 -32.41
C GLY A 131 2.02 1.97 -31.86
N TRP A 132 1.85 2.20 -30.55
CA TRP A 132 1.89 3.52 -29.94
C TRP A 132 3.24 3.82 -29.31
N LYS A 133 3.75 5.04 -29.54
CA LYS A 133 4.98 5.48 -28.87
C LYS A 133 4.66 6.00 -27.49
N LEU A 134 5.44 5.56 -26.51
CA LEU A 134 5.34 5.99 -25.12
C LEU A 134 6.74 6.21 -24.56
N THR A 135 7.03 7.42 -24.10
CA THR A 135 8.30 7.73 -23.44
C THR A 135 8.21 7.49 -21.93
N ALA A 136 9.36 7.25 -21.28
CA ALA A 136 9.42 7.14 -19.82
C ALA A 136 8.92 8.41 -19.12
N ARG A 137 9.18 9.59 -19.70
CA ARG A 137 8.70 10.87 -19.19
C ARG A 137 7.17 10.94 -19.21
N GLU A 138 6.53 10.54 -20.30
CA GLU A 138 5.06 10.50 -20.39
C GLU A 138 4.46 9.42 -19.47
N TRP A 139 5.12 8.27 -19.35
CA TRP A 139 4.66 7.22 -18.46
C TRP A 139 4.72 7.65 -16.99
N PHE A 140 5.92 7.90 -16.47
CA PHE A 140 6.12 8.21 -15.05
C PHE A 140 5.67 9.63 -14.67
N GLY A 141 5.66 10.57 -15.62
CA GLY A 141 5.27 11.96 -15.37
C GLY A 141 3.79 12.25 -15.57
N GLU A 142 3.03 11.34 -16.17
CA GLU A 142 1.62 11.58 -16.48
C GLU A 142 0.74 10.33 -16.35
N LYS A 143 0.99 9.27 -17.14
CA LYS A 143 0.06 8.13 -17.24
C LYS A 143 0.00 7.29 -15.96
N ALA A 144 1.14 6.90 -15.42
CA ALA A 144 1.21 6.16 -14.15
C ALA A 144 0.76 7.02 -12.98
N LEU A 145 1.16 8.30 -12.94
CA LEU A 145 0.71 9.25 -11.91
C LEU A 145 -0.81 9.43 -11.92
N ARG A 146 -1.45 9.49 -13.10
CA ARG A 146 -2.91 9.56 -13.21
C ARG A 146 -3.58 8.36 -12.54
N ILE A 147 -3.07 7.15 -12.76
CA ILE A 147 -3.58 5.92 -12.14
C ILE A 147 -3.35 5.96 -10.62
N LEU A 148 -2.18 6.40 -10.17
CA LEU A 148 -1.89 6.59 -8.75
C LEU A 148 -2.89 7.55 -8.07
N GLN A 149 -3.23 8.68 -8.72
CA GLN A 149 -4.20 9.63 -8.18
C GLN A 149 -5.60 9.01 -8.07
N LEU A 150 -6.01 8.20 -9.04
CA LEU A 150 -7.28 7.49 -9.01
C LEU A 150 -7.33 6.49 -7.85
N GLN A 151 -6.27 5.70 -7.68
CA GLN A 151 -6.15 4.74 -6.57
C GLN A 151 -6.18 5.46 -5.21
N ARG A 152 -5.45 6.59 -5.08
CA ARG A 152 -5.48 7.42 -3.87
C ARG A 152 -6.86 7.99 -3.60
N ALA A 153 -7.53 8.54 -4.61
CA ALA A 153 -8.87 9.08 -4.45
C ALA A 153 -9.85 8.01 -3.97
N MET A 154 -9.83 6.81 -4.56
CA MET A 154 -10.66 5.68 -4.11
C MET A 154 -10.39 5.30 -2.65
N LEU A 155 -9.12 5.27 -2.25
CA LEU A 155 -8.72 4.98 -0.87
C LEU A 155 -9.26 6.04 0.11
N LEU A 156 -9.23 7.32 -0.26
CA LEU A 156 -9.70 8.44 0.57
C LEU A 156 -11.22 8.54 0.63
N LEU A 157 -11.92 8.23 -0.46
CA LEU A 157 -13.39 8.11 -0.47
C LEU A 157 -13.84 6.97 0.45
N GLY A 158 -13.03 5.91 0.53
CA GLY A 158 -13.21 4.79 1.44
C GLY A 158 -14.36 3.86 1.04
N GLY A 159 -14.67 2.94 1.94
CA GLY A 159 -15.77 1.99 1.79
C GLY A 159 -16.94 2.29 2.75
N PRO A 160 -17.98 1.44 2.75
CA PRO A 160 -19.16 1.62 3.59
C PRO A 160 -18.85 1.63 5.10
N ASP A 161 -17.77 0.98 5.53
CA ASP A 161 -17.41 0.76 6.93
C ASP A 161 -15.99 1.22 7.32
N ALA A 162 -15.23 1.79 6.38
CA ALA A 162 -13.86 2.22 6.58
C ALA A 162 -13.55 3.50 5.78
N LYS A 163 -12.96 4.49 6.45
CA LYS A 163 -12.42 5.71 5.85
C LYS A 163 -11.03 5.95 6.42
N TRP A 164 -10.09 6.30 5.56
CA TRP A 164 -8.69 6.50 5.92
C TRP A 164 -8.35 7.99 5.96
N LYS A 165 -7.58 8.38 6.98
CA LYS A 165 -7.09 9.73 7.20
C LYS A 165 -5.56 9.69 7.08
N PRO A 166 -4.96 10.15 5.98
CA PRO A 166 -3.54 9.95 5.71
C PRO A 166 -2.60 10.34 6.84
N LYS A 167 -2.82 11.48 7.50
CA LYS A 167 -1.97 11.90 8.63
C LYS A 167 -1.87 10.86 9.74
N LEU A 168 -2.93 10.07 9.94
CA LEU A 168 -3.05 9.03 10.97
C LEU A 168 -2.75 7.64 10.41
N ASP A 169 -3.30 7.33 9.24
CA ASP A 169 -3.37 5.98 8.68
C ASP A 169 -2.28 5.69 7.66
N ASP A 170 -1.57 6.69 7.14
CA ASP A 170 -0.31 6.46 6.43
C ASP A 170 0.83 6.35 7.45
N ASP A 171 0.79 5.27 8.24
CA ASP A 171 1.78 4.91 9.27
C ASP A 171 2.02 3.40 9.29
N ASN A 172 3.25 2.99 9.59
CA ASN A 172 3.57 1.57 9.66
C ASN A 172 2.88 0.88 10.85
N PRO A 173 2.58 -0.43 10.74
CA PRO A 173 2.00 -1.19 11.85
C PRO A 173 2.79 -1.01 13.15
N PRO A 174 2.13 -0.94 14.32
CA PRO A 174 2.80 -0.74 15.61
C PRO A 174 3.96 -1.71 15.89
N ARG A 175 3.91 -2.92 15.34
CA ARG A 175 4.97 -3.93 15.46
C ARG A 175 6.27 -3.53 14.76
N PHE A 176 6.22 -2.73 13.70
CA PHE A 176 7.40 -2.33 12.94
C PHE A 176 8.23 -1.27 13.67
N TRP A 177 7.62 -0.52 14.59
CA TRP A 177 8.32 0.42 15.47
C TRP A 177 9.07 -0.26 16.62
N LYS A 178 8.84 -1.55 16.85
CA LYS A 178 9.53 -2.33 17.88
C LYS A 178 10.81 -2.98 17.31
N PRO A 179 11.94 -2.90 18.03
CA PRO A 179 13.19 -3.56 17.64
C PRO A 179 13.03 -5.05 17.34
N LEU A 180 13.79 -5.53 16.35
CA LEU A 180 13.91 -6.96 16.07
C LEU A 180 14.47 -7.69 17.30
N PRO A 181 13.80 -8.73 17.79
CA PRO A 181 14.18 -9.39 19.05
C PRO A 181 15.43 -10.27 18.93
N SER A 182 15.70 -10.79 17.73
CA SER A 182 16.75 -11.77 17.46
C SER A 182 17.25 -11.69 16.00
N GLY A 183 18.21 -12.54 15.65
CA GLY A 183 18.74 -12.68 14.30
C GLY A 183 19.83 -11.64 13.93
N PRO A 184 20.30 -11.65 12.67
CA PRO A 184 21.44 -10.82 12.21
C PRO A 184 21.21 -9.31 12.30
N CYS A 185 19.96 -8.88 12.42
CA CYS A 185 19.56 -7.48 12.54
C CYS A 185 18.91 -7.18 13.90
N LYS A 186 19.20 -7.98 14.95
CA LYS A 186 18.72 -7.75 16.31
C LYS A 186 18.92 -6.30 16.74
N GLY A 187 17.90 -5.72 17.37
CA GLY A 187 17.91 -4.33 17.84
C GLY A 187 17.54 -3.30 16.78
N LYS A 188 17.56 -3.63 15.48
CA LYS A 188 17.11 -2.70 14.44
C LYS A 188 15.61 -2.47 14.49
N THR A 189 15.22 -1.21 14.24
CA THR A 189 13.84 -0.74 14.10
C THR A 189 13.82 0.46 13.15
N LEU A 190 12.63 0.96 12.83
CA LEU A 190 12.44 2.16 12.03
C LEU A 190 12.76 3.45 12.80
N ASN A 191 13.12 4.49 12.08
CA ASN A 191 13.37 5.82 12.66
C ASN A 191 12.18 6.76 12.38
N ARG A 192 11.47 7.19 13.44
CA ARG A 192 10.27 8.03 13.32
C ARG A 192 10.54 9.37 12.62
N LYS A 193 11.62 10.09 12.97
CA LYS A 193 11.95 11.38 12.34
C LYS A 193 12.23 11.24 10.84
N ARG A 194 12.98 10.20 10.47
CA ARG A 194 13.25 9.88 9.07
C ARG A 194 11.95 9.52 8.33
N PHE A 195 11.12 8.67 8.92
CA PHE A 195 9.82 8.31 8.34
C PHE A 195 8.95 9.53 8.02
N GLU A 196 8.79 10.46 8.97
CA GLU A 196 7.99 11.67 8.77
C GLU A 196 8.52 12.53 7.61
N ARG A 197 9.85 12.68 7.53
CA ARG A 197 10.49 13.40 6.42
C ARG A 197 10.26 12.70 5.09
N ASP A 198 10.56 11.42 5.01
CA ASP A 198 10.46 10.62 3.78
C ASP A 198 8.99 10.55 3.29
N ARG A 199 8.02 10.51 4.21
CA ARG A 199 6.58 10.58 3.92
C ARG A 199 6.18 11.89 3.26
N LEU A 200 6.60 13.03 3.84
CA LEU A 200 6.29 14.35 3.26
C LEU A 200 7.02 14.58 1.93
N GLU A 201 8.23 14.03 1.78
CA GLU A 201 8.96 14.05 0.51
C GLU A 201 8.20 13.29 -0.57
N TYR A 202 7.75 12.08 -0.25
CA TYR A 202 6.92 11.28 -1.14
C TYR A 202 5.62 12.01 -1.52
N TYR A 203 4.86 12.55 -0.56
CA TYR A 203 3.65 13.33 -0.85
C TYR A 203 3.92 14.47 -1.84
N ARG A 204 4.96 15.26 -1.60
CA ARG A 204 5.33 16.34 -2.53
C ARG A 204 5.67 15.80 -3.92
N ALA A 205 6.41 14.69 -3.99
CA ALA A 205 6.86 14.12 -5.25
C ALA A 205 5.70 13.58 -6.11
N VAL A 206 4.65 13.02 -5.50
CA VAL A 206 3.46 12.53 -6.21
C VAL A 206 2.35 13.59 -6.36
N GLY A 207 2.58 14.82 -5.92
CA GLY A 207 1.65 15.94 -6.08
C GLY A 207 0.51 15.97 -5.05
N TRP A 208 0.76 15.46 -3.84
CA TRP A 208 -0.14 15.55 -2.70
C TRP A 208 0.28 16.68 -1.75
N ASP A 209 -0.67 17.18 -0.96
CA ASP A 209 -0.40 18.14 0.10
C ASP A 209 0.25 17.48 1.33
N GLU A 210 0.58 18.27 2.36
CA GLU A 210 1.15 17.75 3.61
C GLU A 210 0.15 16.91 4.41
N GLY A 211 -1.14 16.96 4.06
CA GLY A 211 -2.19 16.09 4.55
C GLY A 211 -2.32 14.78 3.78
N GLY A 212 -1.47 14.52 2.77
CA GLY A 212 -1.52 13.33 1.93
C GLY A 212 -2.70 13.30 0.96
N VAL A 213 -3.35 14.43 0.71
CA VAL A 213 -4.48 14.55 -0.22
C VAL A 213 -3.98 15.03 -1.59
N PRO A 214 -4.45 14.45 -2.71
CA PRO A 214 -4.14 14.96 -4.04
C PRO A 214 -4.46 16.45 -4.20
N LYS A 215 -3.49 17.23 -4.65
CA LYS A 215 -3.68 18.67 -4.83
C LYS A 215 -4.57 18.95 -6.04
N PRO A 216 -5.49 19.93 -5.98
CA PRO A 216 -6.35 20.31 -7.11
C PRO A 216 -5.56 20.58 -8.40
N GLU A 217 -4.44 21.30 -8.33
CA GLU A 217 -3.59 21.60 -9.48
C GLU A 217 -2.97 20.34 -10.10
N THR A 218 -2.66 19.32 -9.29
CA THR A 218 -2.12 18.04 -9.76
C THR A 218 -3.21 17.25 -10.48
N LEU A 219 -4.41 17.17 -9.90
CA LEU A 219 -5.55 16.50 -10.53
C LEU A 219 -5.92 17.18 -11.85
N CYS A 220 -6.00 18.51 -11.88
CA CYS A 220 -6.28 19.28 -13.08
C CYS A 220 -5.24 19.03 -14.18
N LYS A 221 -3.94 19.12 -13.84
CA LYS A 221 -2.84 18.85 -14.79
C LYS A 221 -2.90 17.44 -15.39
N LEU A 222 -3.38 16.45 -14.62
CA LEU A 222 -3.52 15.06 -15.07
C LEU A 222 -4.86 14.78 -15.75
N GLY A 223 -5.73 15.77 -15.94
CA GLY A 223 -7.05 15.61 -16.57
C GLY A 223 -8.07 14.90 -15.68
N LEU A 224 -7.96 15.05 -14.35
CA LEU A 224 -8.78 14.39 -13.34
C LEU A 224 -9.75 15.36 -12.61
N SER A 225 -10.22 16.42 -13.27
CA SER A 225 -11.14 17.39 -12.67
C SER A 225 -12.44 16.77 -12.15
N GLY A 226 -12.93 15.69 -12.78
CA GLY A 226 -14.09 14.94 -12.27
C GLY A 226 -13.81 14.23 -10.92
N VAL A 227 -12.57 13.78 -10.70
CA VAL A 227 -12.13 13.20 -9.42
C VAL A 227 -12.03 14.29 -8.36
N GLU A 228 -11.48 15.46 -8.72
CA GLU A 228 -11.44 16.63 -7.82
C GLU A 228 -12.85 16.98 -7.33
N ALA A 229 -13.81 17.09 -8.24
CA ALA A 229 -15.21 17.38 -7.89
C ALA A 229 -15.78 16.36 -6.90
N LYS A 230 -15.50 15.06 -7.09
CA LYS A 230 -15.93 14.00 -6.18
C LYS A 230 -15.24 14.06 -4.81
N LEU A 231 -13.97 14.41 -4.76
CA LEU A 231 -13.26 14.60 -3.49
C LEU A 231 -13.75 15.83 -2.72
N ARG A 232 -14.16 16.90 -3.41
CA ARG A 232 -14.81 18.07 -2.79
C ARG A 232 -16.20 17.74 -2.26
N GLU A 233 -17.02 17.03 -3.04
CA GLU A 233 -18.34 16.55 -2.63
C GLU A 233 -18.25 15.69 -1.35
N ALA A 234 -17.21 14.86 -1.25
CA ALA A 234 -16.94 14.03 -0.08
C ALA A 234 -16.28 14.78 1.10
N GLY A 235 -15.95 16.07 0.95
CA GLY A 235 -15.27 16.87 1.96
C GLY A 235 -13.82 16.46 2.23
N VAL A 236 -13.17 15.77 1.29
CA VAL A 236 -11.76 15.35 1.38
C VAL A 236 -10.85 16.50 0.96
N ILE A 237 -11.21 17.19 -0.13
CA ILE A 237 -10.57 18.44 -0.55
C ILE A 237 -11.47 19.58 -0.08
N VAL A 238 -10.88 20.55 0.61
CA VAL A 238 -11.55 21.78 1.05
C VAL A 238 -11.44 22.85 -0.04
#